data_AF-A0A6B1ERE1-F1
#
_entry.id   AF-A0A6B1ERE1-F1
#
_cell.length_a   1.000
_cell.length_b   1.000
_cell.length_c   1.000
_cell.angle_alpha   90.00
_cell.angle_beta   90.00
_cell.angle_gamma   90.00
#
_symmetry.space_group_name_H-M   'P 1'
#
loop_
_entity.id
_entity.type
_entity.pdbx_description
1 polymer ?
#
loop_
_entity_poly.entity_id
_entity_poly.type
_entity_poly.pdbx_seq_one_letter_code
_entity_poly.pdbx_strand_id
1 'polypeptide(L)' 'MVEFSWDKQKNEVNFQKHGIRFEEAVLIFKSVHFTRVDSRDYYDEHRQAKIREIT' A
#
# COMPACT_ATOMS: atom_id res chain seq x y z
N MET A 1 -0.19 -10.85 -14.32
CA MET A 1 -0.79 -10.86 -12.96
C MET A 1 0.06 -9.94 -12.10
N VAL A 2 -0.55 -9.08 -11.29
CA VAL A 2 0.18 -8.18 -10.39
C VAL A 2 0.58 -8.97 -9.15
N GLU A 3 1.86 -8.99 -8.83
CA GLU A 3 2.40 -9.65 -7.64
C GLU A 3 2.71 -8.58 -6.58
N PHE A 4 2.20 -8.79 -5.36
CA PHE A 4 2.47 -7.93 -4.22
C PHE A 4 3.44 -8.62 -3.27
N SER A 5 4.44 -7.88 -2.80
CA SER A 5 5.38 -8.35 -1.79
C SER A 5 5.58 -7.29 -0.72
N TRP A 6 5.85 -7.75 0.50
CA TRP A 6 6.13 -6.91 1.65
C TRP A 6 7.04 -7.64 2.61
N ASP A 7 7.69 -6.85 3.47
CA ASP A 7 8.41 -7.37 4.61
C ASP A 7 7.43 -7.82 5.72
N LYS A 8 7.73 -8.95 6.35
CA LYS A 8 6.86 -9.53 7.40
C LYS A 8 6.74 -8.64 8.62
N GLN A 9 7.82 -7.99 9.03
CA GLN A 9 7.81 -7.08 10.18
C GLN A 9 6.96 -5.85 9.87
N LYS A 10 7.03 -5.31 8.65
CA LYS A 10 6.15 -4.21 8.22
C LYS A 10 4.68 -4.61 8.25
N ASN A 11 4.34 -5.83 7.83
CA ASN A 11 2.96 -6.30 7.85
C ASN A 11 2.43 -6.39 9.29
N GLU A 12 3.23 -6.90 10.22
CA GLU A 12 2.85 -6.97 11.63
C GLU A 12 2.69 -5.56 12.23
N VAL A 13 3.63 -4.65 11.96
CA VAL A 13 3.51 -3.24 12.39
C VAL A 13 2.27 -2.58 11.80
N ASN A 14 1.89 -2.88 10.55
CA ASN A 14 0.68 -2.36 9.93
C ASN A 14 -0.57 -2.87 10.65
N PHE A 15 -0.60 -4.16 10.98
CA PHE A 15 -1.70 -4.76 11.74
C PHE A 15 -1.84 -4.14 13.14
N GLN A 16 -0.73 -3.94 13.86
CA GLN A 16 -0.77 -3.31 15.18
C GLN A 16 -1.23 -1.84 15.14
N LYS A 17 -0.86 -1.09 14.09
CA LYS A 17 -1.20 0.33 13.95
C LYS A 17 -2.61 0.58 13.40
N HIS A 18 -3.06 -0.28 12.50
CA HIS A 18 -4.24 -0.02 11.66
C HIS A 18 -5.28 -1.13 11.69
N GLY A 19 -4.99 -2.27 12.34
CA GLY A 19 -5.90 -3.40 12.46
C GLY A 19 -6.11 -4.20 11.17
N ILE A 20 -5.27 -4.00 10.14
CA ILE A 20 -5.40 -4.67 8.84
C ILE A 20 -4.05 -5.22 8.38
N ARG A 21 -4.05 -6.43 7.81
CA ARG A 21 -2.86 -7.01 7.17
C ARG A 21 -2.79 -6.65 5.69
N PHE A 22 -1.59 -6.66 5.10
CA PHE A 22 -1.42 -6.37 3.68
C PHE A 22 -2.08 -7.42 2.78
N GLU A 23 -2.13 -8.69 3.22
CA GLU A 23 -2.89 -9.78 2.56
C GLU A 23 -4.37 -9.41 2.40
N GLU A 24 -4.95 -8.70 3.36
CA GLU A 24 -6.33 -8.25 3.34
C GLU A 24 -6.48 -6.97 2.53
N ALA A 25 -5.58 -6.00 2.71
CA ALA A 25 -5.61 -4.73 2.01
C ALA A 25 -5.51 -4.89 0.48
N VAL A 26 -4.74 -5.86 -0.03
CA VAL A 26 -4.66 -6.10 -1.48
C VAL A 26 -5.96 -6.62 -2.09
N LEU A 27 -6.90 -7.13 -1.28
CA LEU A 27 -8.19 -7.62 -1.79
C LEU A 27 -9.05 -6.48 -2.37
N ILE A 28 -8.80 -5.22 -2.01
CA ILE A 28 -9.53 -4.07 -2.60
C ILE A 28 -9.35 -4.01 -4.12
N PHE A 29 -8.19 -4.44 -4.63
CA PHE A 29 -7.88 -4.42 -6.06
C PHE A 29 -8.58 -5.55 -6.85
N LYS A 30 -9.22 -6.51 -6.16
CA LYS A 30 -9.97 -7.61 -6.80
C LYS A 30 -11.40 -7.22 -7.16
N SER A 31 -11.86 -6.03 -6.75
CA SER A 31 -13.20 -5.53 -7.04
C SER A 31 -13.14 -4.09 -7.58
N VAL A 32 -14.30 -3.52 -7.90
CA VAL A 32 -14.43 -2.09 -8.21
C VAL A 32 -13.91 -1.30 -7.01
N HIS A 33 -12.95 -0.43 -7.26
CA HIS A 33 -12.33 0.43 -6.27
C HIS A 33 -12.16 1.84 -6.85
N PHE A 34 -12.13 2.82 -5.95
CA PHE A 34 -11.89 4.21 -6.31
C PHE A 34 -10.45 4.59 -6.00
N THR A 35 -9.79 5.22 -6.97
CA THR A 35 -8.45 5.75 -6.80
C THR A 35 -8.52 7.27 -6.90
N ARG A 36 -7.94 7.97 -5.92
CA ARG A 36 -7.77 9.43 -5.93
C ARG A 36 -6.29 9.73 -5.92
N VAL A 37 -5.81 10.46 -6.93
CA VAL A 37 -4.44 10.97 -6.95
C VAL A 37 -4.34 12.05 -5.87
N ASP A 38 -3.41 11.86 -4.94
CA ASP A 38 -3.10 12.85 -3.91
C ASP A 38 -1.85 13.63 -4.32
N SER A 39 -2.00 14.93 -4.57
CA SER A 39 -0.93 15.80 -5.07
C SER A 39 -0.09 16.43 -3.96
N ARG A 40 -0.25 15.99 -2.70
CA ARG A 40 0.60 16.44 -1.60
C ARG A 40 2.00 15.85 -1.76
N ASP A 41 3.01 16.71 -1.75
CA ASP A 41 4.41 16.33 -1.92
C ASP A 41 4.91 15.63 -0.64
N TYR A 42 4.86 14.29 -0.62
CA TYR A 42 5.33 13.48 0.51
C TYR A 42 6.83 13.23 0.37
N TYR A 43 7.63 14.24 0.70
CA TYR A 43 9.07 14.08 0.89
C TYR A 43 9.33 13.72 2.36
N ASP A 44 9.41 12.42 2.67
CA ASP A 44 10.01 11.93 3.90
C ASP A 44 11.28 11.15 3.52
N GLU A 45 12.40 11.63 4.03
CA GLU A 45 13.79 11.47 3.57
C GLU A 45 14.26 10.00 3.54
N HIS A 46 13.47 9.08 4.09
CA HIS A 46 13.74 7.65 4.16
C HIS A 46 12.56 6.73 3.80
N ARG A 47 11.47 7.23 3.20
CA ARG A 47 10.33 6.40 2.79
C ARG A 47 9.94 6.65 1.34
N GLN A 48 10.54 5.88 0.44
CA GLN A 48 10.09 5.80 -0.95
C GLN A 48 8.69 5.16 -1.00
N ALA A 49 7.63 5.95 -0.85
CA ALA A 49 6.30 5.58 -1.33
C ALA A 49 6.30 5.76 -2.85
N LYS A 50 6.98 4.87 -3.57
CA LYS A 50 6.96 4.88 -5.03
C LYS A 50 5.63 4.28 -5.48
N ILE A 51 4.59 5.11 -5.54
CA ILE A 51 3.37 4.81 -6.28
C ILE A 51 3.79 4.79 -7.75
N ARG A 52 4.07 3.60 -8.28
CA ARG A 52 4.22 3.42 -9.73
C ARG A 52 2.82 3.24 -10.28
N GLU A 53 2.36 4.24 -11.03
CA GLU A 53 1.24 4.08 -11.94
C GLU A 53 1.61 2.95 -12.92
N ILE A 54 0.85 1.86 -12.91
CA ILE A 54 0.98 0.79 -13.90
C ILE A 54 -0.05 1.10 -14.98
N THR A 55 0.41 1.66 -16.10
CA THR A 55 -0.34 1.73 -17.36
C THR A 55 -0.33 0.36 -18.05
#